data_AF-A0A849QS48-F1
#
_entry.id   AF-A0A849QS48-F1
#
_cell.length_a   1.000
_cell.length_b   1.000
_cell.length_c   1.000
_cell.angle_alpha   90.00
_cell.angle_beta   90.00
_cell.angle_gamma   90.00
#
_symmetry.space_group_name_H-M   'P 1'
#
loop_
_entity.id
_entity.type
_entity.pdbx_description
1 polymer ?
#
loop_
_entity_poly.entity_id
_entity_poly.type
_entity_poly.pdbx_seq_one_letter_code
_entity_poly.pdbx_strand_id
1 'polypeptide(L)'
;MHVSRFFDPMDWDVKNNVLSDNIMIFILFIVQWLMPLFFLISGMSIYFVMSFMTKWQFVKSRFLRIMVPYLFIGLFVILPPQDYMNLLGRGIFTGTFLEYYPTYLTYNFGDFPSVNLLMGHLWYLVYLFLFSMVLLPLFAYLGTESGRSLISRVASLFEKTGAVFLFSLPVALLLVMLDPSTPAGDATRY
;
A
#
# COMPACT_ATOMS: atom_id res chain seq x y z
N MET A 1 -3.23 13.43 7.96
CA MET A 1 -2.55 13.35 6.65
C MET A 1 -3.51 13.68 5.50
N HIS A 2 -4.67 13.02 5.35
CA HIS A 2 -5.63 13.35 4.27
C HIS A 2 -6.17 14.79 4.30
N VAL A 3 -6.41 15.36 5.49
CA VAL A 3 -6.83 16.79 5.60
C VAL A 3 -5.71 17.74 5.18
N SER A 4 -4.45 17.33 5.34
CA SER A 4 -3.28 18.12 4.93
C SER A 4 -3.06 18.10 3.42
N ARG A 5 -3.56 17.06 2.72
CA ARG A 5 -3.47 16.90 1.25
C ARG A 5 -4.27 17.94 0.46
N PHE A 6 -5.11 18.74 1.12
CA PHE A 6 -5.77 19.87 0.48
C PHE A 6 -4.80 21.03 0.21
N PHE A 7 -3.68 21.09 0.92
CA PHE A 7 -2.77 22.23 0.92
C PHE A 7 -1.38 21.94 0.33
N ASP A 8 -1.07 20.68 -0.02
CA ASP A 8 0.17 20.35 -0.74
C ASP A 8 -0.02 20.50 -2.27
N PRO A 9 1.04 20.73 -3.05
CA PRO A 9 0.95 20.90 -4.49
C PRO A 9 0.90 19.58 -5.28
N MET A 10 1.01 18.41 -4.64
CA MET A 10 0.96 17.10 -5.31
C MET A 10 -0.46 16.73 -5.78
N ASP A 11 -0.59 15.88 -6.80
CA ASP A 11 -1.90 15.41 -7.28
C ASP A 11 -2.73 14.77 -6.16
N TRP A 12 -3.95 15.29 -5.98
CA TRP A 12 -4.95 14.81 -5.02
C TRP A 12 -6.36 15.06 -5.54
N ASP A 13 -7.35 14.42 -4.92
CA ASP A 13 -8.75 14.48 -5.37
C ASP A 13 -9.35 15.90 -5.28
N VAL A 14 -9.10 16.63 -4.19
CA VAL A 14 -9.65 17.98 -3.95
C VAL A 14 -8.58 18.89 -3.33
N LYS A 15 -8.47 20.13 -3.81
CA LYS A 15 -7.45 21.11 -3.41
C LYS A 15 -8.05 22.41 -2.92
N ASN A 16 -7.29 23.09 -2.05
CA ASN A 16 -7.55 24.45 -1.64
C ASN A 16 -6.89 25.45 -2.62
N ASN A 17 -7.40 26.68 -2.66
CA ASN A 17 -6.84 27.76 -3.50
C ASN A 17 -5.48 28.27 -3.01
N VAL A 18 -5.11 27.99 -1.75
CA VAL A 18 -3.81 28.33 -1.17
C VAL A 18 -3.06 27.04 -0.86
N LEU A 19 -1.87 26.92 -1.45
CA LEU A 19 -0.96 25.77 -1.33
C LEU A 19 0.31 26.16 -0.57
N SER A 20 0.97 25.18 0.04
CA SER A 20 2.20 25.38 0.82
C SER A 20 3.18 24.22 0.64
N ASP A 21 4.39 24.53 0.18
CA ASP A 21 5.47 23.56 0.01
C ASP A 21 5.95 22.98 1.35
N ASN A 22 5.85 23.75 2.43
CA ASN A 22 6.20 23.27 3.78
C ASN A 22 5.26 22.13 4.23
N ILE A 23 3.98 22.20 3.86
CA ILE A 23 3.02 21.14 4.13
C ILE A 23 3.36 19.89 3.30
N MET A 24 3.81 20.06 2.05
CA MET A 24 4.29 18.95 1.22
C MET A 24 5.43 18.19 1.89
N ILE A 25 6.48 18.90 2.32
CA ILE A 25 7.66 18.28 2.97
C ILE A 25 7.23 17.53 4.23
N PHE A 26 6.36 18.13 5.04
CA PHE A 26 5.79 17.47 6.22
C PHE A 26 5.02 16.20 5.88
N ILE A 27 4.16 16.23 4.84
CA ILE A 27 3.41 15.06 4.40
C ILE A 27 4.35 13.96 3.90
N LEU A 28 5.34 14.30 3.07
CA LEU A 28 6.33 13.34 2.54
C LEU A 28 7.07 12.65 3.69
N PHE A 29 7.51 13.43 4.68
CA PHE A 29 8.15 12.88 5.87
C PHE A 29 7.23 11.88 6.59
N ILE A 30 5.97 12.24 6.86
CA ILE A 30 5.03 11.34 7.55
C ILE A 30 4.72 10.09 6.72
N VAL A 31 4.48 10.23 5.41
CA VAL A 31 4.19 9.11 4.50
C VAL A 31 5.35 8.10 4.50
N GLN A 32 6.60 8.58 4.52
CA GLN A 32 7.79 7.75 4.50
C GLN A 32 7.85 6.74 5.66
N TRP A 33 7.35 7.13 6.84
CA TRP A 33 7.33 6.26 8.02
C TRP A 33 6.05 5.46 8.17
N LEU A 34 4.91 6.05 7.79
CA LEU A 34 3.60 5.52 8.09
C LEU A 34 3.33 4.18 7.39
N MET A 35 3.69 4.05 6.11
CA MET A 35 3.50 2.80 5.37
C MET A 35 4.37 1.65 5.91
N PRO A 36 5.69 1.80 6.09
CA PRO A 36 6.52 0.75 6.71
C PRO A 36 6.05 0.34 8.11
N LEU A 37 5.63 1.30 8.95
CA LEU A 37 5.14 1.01 10.29
C LEU A 37 3.87 0.16 10.26
N PHE A 38 2.94 0.43 9.35
CA PHE A 38 1.75 -0.40 9.22
C PHE A 38 2.09 -1.83 8.78
N PHE A 39 3.02 -2.00 7.84
CA PHE A 39 3.48 -3.34 7.45
C PHE A 39 4.18 -4.06 8.60
N LEU A 40 5.00 -3.36 9.39
CA LEU A 40 5.66 -3.91 10.58
C LEU A 40 4.66 -4.40 11.61
N ILE A 41 3.69 -3.56 12.00
CA ILE A 41 2.65 -3.89 12.99
C ILE A 41 1.77 -5.04 12.48
N SER A 42 1.42 -5.03 11.19
CA SER A 42 0.66 -6.11 10.55
C SER A 42 1.43 -7.44 10.61
N GLY A 43 2.72 -7.44 10.26
CA GLY A 43 3.59 -8.62 10.33
C GLY A 43 3.72 -9.18 11.74
N MET A 44 3.96 -8.32 12.74
CA MET A 44 3.98 -8.73 14.15
C MET A 44 2.66 -9.39 14.56
N SER A 45 1.53 -8.80 14.16
CA SER A 45 0.21 -9.35 14.45
C SER A 45 0.00 -10.74 13.84
N ILE A 46 0.50 -10.97 12.61
CA ILE A 46 0.43 -12.28 11.95
C ILE A 46 1.25 -13.31 12.72
N TYR A 47 2.49 -12.97 13.10
CA TYR A 47 3.34 -13.86 13.89
C TYR A 47 2.66 -14.32 15.19
N PHE A 48 2.06 -13.40 15.95
CA PHE A 48 1.32 -13.76 17.16
C PHE A 48 0.12 -14.65 16.87
N VAL A 49 -0.70 -14.31 15.87
CA VAL A 49 -1.90 -15.09 15.51
C VAL A 49 -1.57 -16.51 15.05
N MET A 50 -0.43 -16.70 14.38
CA MET A 50 0.01 -18.03 13.93
C MET A 50 0.39 -18.97 15.08
N SER A 51 0.61 -18.47 16.30
CA SER A 51 0.91 -19.32 17.46
C SER A 51 -0.30 -20.12 17.96
N PHE A 52 -1.53 -19.70 17.65
CA PHE A 52 -2.76 -20.32 18.15
C PHE A 52 -3.82 -20.59 17.06
N MET A 53 -3.54 -20.26 15.79
CA MET A 53 -4.44 -20.54 14.67
C MET A 53 -3.77 -21.44 13.62
N THR A 54 -4.56 -22.32 13.01
CA THR A 54 -4.12 -23.05 11.81
C THR A 54 -4.03 -22.13 10.58
N LYS A 55 -3.23 -22.51 9.58
CA LYS A 55 -3.08 -21.76 8.32
C LYS A 55 -4.43 -21.47 7.64
N TRP A 56 -5.32 -22.45 7.61
CA TRP A 56 -6.64 -22.29 7.00
C TRP A 56 -7.55 -21.35 7.78
N GLN A 57 -7.56 -21.47 9.12
CA GLN A 57 -8.31 -20.54 9.98
C GLN A 57 -7.83 -19.09 9.80
N PHE A 58 -6.51 -18.90 9.68
CA PHE A 58 -5.93 -17.59 9.40
C PHE A 58 -6.40 -17.03 8.06
N VAL A 59 -6.27 -17.79 6.96
CA VAL A 59 -6.67 -17.36 5.61
C VAL A 59 -8.16 -17.02 5.57
N LYS A 60 -9.02 -17.92 6.08
CA LYS A 60 -10.47 -17.69 6.15
C LYS A 60 -10.80 -16.43 6.94
N SER A 61 -10.14 -16.24 8.08
CA SER A 61 -10.39 -15.09 8.94
C SER A 61 -9.98 -13.77 8.28
N ARG A 62 -8.86 -13.75 7.55
CA ARG A 62 -8.40 -12.57 6.80
C ARG A 62 -9.32 -12.29 5.61
N PHE A 63 -9.73 -13.32 4.88
CA PHE A 63 -10.66 -13.19 3.75
C PHE A 63 -12.00 -12.59 4.20
N LEU A 64 -12.60 -13.12 5.27
CA LEU A 64 -13.88 -12.62 5.78
C LEU A 64 -13.81 -11.23 6.39
N ARG A 65 -12.65 -10.82 6.94
CA ARG A 65 -12.49 -9.48 7.56
C ARG A 65 -12.03 -8.39 6.59
N ILE A 66 -11.40 -8.77 5.49
CA ILE A 66 -10.81 -7.82 4.54
C ILE A 66 -11.51 -7.91 3.19
N MET A 67 -11.48 -9.07 2.54
CA MET A 67 -12.01 -9.22 1.17
C MET A 67 -13.53 -9.12 1.12
N VAL A 68 -14.25 -9.71 2.07
CA VAL A 68 -15.73 -9.61 2.09
C VAL A 68 -16.16 -8.14 2.27
N PRO A 69 -15.72 -7.40 3.31
CA PRO A 69 -16.06 -5.98 3.43
C PRO A 69 -15.61 -5.16 2.22
N TYR A 70 -14.44 -5.44 1.65
CA TYR A 70 -13.95 -4.76 0.46
C TYR A 70 -14.87 -4.96 -0.75
N LEU A 71 -15.22 -6.21 -1.06
CA LEU A 71 -16.03 -6.55 -2.24
C LEU A 71 -17.48 -6.08 -2.13
N PHE A 72 -18.06 -6.06 -0.92
CA PHE A 72 -19.45 -5.64 -0.73
C PHE A 72 -19.61 -4.17 -0.36
N ILE A 73 -18.89 -3.71 0.66
CA ILE A 73 -19.04 -2.33 1.18
C ILE A 73 -18.07 -1.40 0.44
N GLY A 74 -16.82 -1.83 0.24
CA GLY A 74 -15.81 -1.02 -0.45
C GLY A 74 -16.23 -0.65 -1.87
N LEU A 75 -16.47 -1.66 -2.71
CA LEU A 75 -16.77 -1.49 -4.14
C LEU A 75 -18.09 -0.76 -4.43
N PHE A 76 -19.14 -1.04 -3.66
CA PHE A 76 -20.49 -0.54 -3.96
C PHE A 76 -20.93 0.66 -3.11
N VAL A 77 -20.31 0.91 -1.96
CA VAL A 77 -20.75 1.96 -1.03
C VAL A 77 -19.69 3.03 -0.84
N ILE A 78 -18.42 2.65 -0.69
CA ILE A 78 -17.36 3.61 -0.33
C ILE A 78 -16.67 4.22 -1.55
N LEU A 79 -16.32 3.40 -2.54
CA LEU A 79 -15.61 3.84 -3.74
C LEU A 79 -16.45 4.73 -4.67
N PRO A 80 -17.75 4.48 -4.93
CA PRO A 80 -18.51 5.32 -5.85
C PRO A 80 -18.62 6.79 -5.39
N PRO A 81 -18.92 7.11 -4.12
CA PRO A 81 -18.90 8.49 -3.65
C PRO A 81 -17.52 9.13 -3.74
N GLN A 82 -16.44 8.38 -3.48
CA GLN A 82 -15.07 8.89 -3.58
C GLN A 82 -14.73 9.29 -5.02
N ASP A 83 -15.05 8.43 -5.99
CA ASP A 83 -14.81 8.64 -7.41
C ASP A 83 -15.68 9.76 -7.98
N TYR A 84 -16.95 9.81 -7.58
CA TYR A 84 -17.86 10.93 -7.88
C TYR A 84 -17.31 12.29 -7.43
N MET A 85 -16.81 12.37 -6.20
CA MET A 85 -16.23 13.61 -5.67
C MET A 85 -14.95 14.02 -6.40
N ASN A 86 -14.13 13.06 -6.85
CA ASN A 86 -12.96 13.33 -7.69
C ASN A 86 -13.38 13.91 -9.05
N LEU A 87 -14.38 13.31 -9.71
CA LEU A 87 -14.87 13.78 -11.01
C LEU A 87 -15.50 15.18 -10.92
N LEU A 88 -16.26 15.46 -9.85
CA LEU A 88 -16.76 16.81 -9.56
C LEU A 88 -15.61 17.79 -9.32
N GLY A 89 -14.62 17.42 -8.51
CA GLY A 89 -13.47 18.26 -8.19
C GLY A 89 -12.62 18.63 -9.41
N ARG A 90 -12.58 17.75 -10.43
CA ARG A 90 -11.90 17.98 -11.71
C ARG A 90 -12.77 18.66 -12.77
N GLY A 91 -14.05 18.90 -12.50
CA GLY A 91 -15.00 19.46 -13.46
C GLY A 91 -15.31 18.54 -14.65
N ILE A 92 -15.02 17.24 -14.55
CA ILE A 92 -15.24 16.24 -15.62
C ILE A 92 -16.72 15.82 -15.64
N PHE A 93 -17.38 15.83 -14.49
CA PHE A 93 -18.79 15.49 -14.35
C PHE A 93 -19.58 16.65 -13.75
N THR A 94 -20.80 16.85 -14.24
CA THR A 94 -21.77 17.78 -13.67
C THR A 94 -23.11 17.07 -13.58
N GLY A 95 -23.64 16.89 -12.37
CA GLY A 95 -24.87 16.15 -12.14
C GLY A 95 -24.99 15.75 -10.68
N THR A 96 -25.97 14.89 -10.38
CA THR A 96 -26.16 14.33 -9.04
C THR A 96 -25.48 12.97 -8.89
N PHE A 97 -25.21 12.55 -7.65
CA PHE A 97 -24.61 11.23 -7.38
C PHE A 97 -25.44 10.07 -7.94
N LEU A 98 -26.77 10.18 -7.89
CA LEU A 98 -27.68 9.15 -8.40
C LEU A 98 -27.63 9.01 -9.93
N GLU A 99 -27.34 10.09 -10.64
CA GLU A 99 -27.12 10.06 -12.09
C GLU A 99 -25.77 9.41 -12.44
N TYR A 100 -24.76 9.63 -11.60
CA TYR A 100 -23.42 9.07 -11.78
C TYR A 100 -23.33 7.57 -11.47
N TYR A 101 -24.06 7.11 -10.46
CA TYR A 101 -23.91 5.75 -9.92
C TYR A 101 -24.08 4.61 -10.96
N PRO A 102 -25.06 4.65 -11.89
CA PRO A 102 -25.14 3.67 -12.97
C PRO A 102 -23.91 3.69 -13.88
N THR A 103 -23.41 4.88 -14.24
CA THR A 103 -22.20 5.03 -15.07
C THR A 103 -20.98 4.44 -14.38
N TYR A 104 -20.84 4.65 -13.06
CA TYR A 104 -19.78 4.02 -12.28
C TYR A 104 -19.84 2.49 -12.37
N LEU A 105 -21.03 1.89 -12.23
CA LEU A 105 -21.19 0.44 -12.32
C LEU A 105 -20.87 -0.08 -13.72
N THR A 106 -21.33 0.59 -14.77
CA THR A 106 -21.02 0.21 -16.16
C THR A 106 -19.54 0.34 -16.47
N TYR A 107 -18.88 1.41 -16.04
CA TYR A 107 -17.46 1.64 -16.32
C TYR A 107 -16.56 0.64 -15.59
N ASN A 108 -16.85 0.38 -14.31
CA ASN A 108 -15.98 -0.45 -13.47
C ASN A 108 -16.32 -1.95 -13.51
N PHE A 109 -17.52 -2.32 -13.95
CA PHE A 109 -17.97 -3.71 -13.98
C PHE A 109 -18.57 -4.16 -15.32
N GLY A 110 -18.71 -3.27 -16.31
CA GLY A 110 -19.37 -3.57 -17.59
C GLY A 110 -18.54 -4.48 -18.51
N ASP A 111 -17.21 -4.37 -18.49
CA ASP A 111 -16.32 -5.21 -19.28
C ASP A 111 -15.53 -6.16 -18.36
N PHE A 112 -15.92 -7.43 -18.28
CA PHE A 112 -15.09 -8.45 -17.64
C PHE A 112 -13.98 -8.88 -18.63
N PRO A 113 -12.68 -8.91 -18.25
CA PRO A 113 -12.13 -8.96 -16.89
C PRO A 113 -11.50 -7.64 -16.39
N SER A 114 -11.83 -6.47 -16.95
CA SER A 114 -11.15 -5.20 -16.63
C SER A 114 -11.58 -4.55 -15.30
N VAL A 115 -12.28 -5.30 -14.43
CA VAL A 115 -12.70 -4.83 -13.11
C VAL A 115 -11.48 -4.37 -12.33
N ASN A 116 -11.43 -3.07 -12.05
CA ASN A 116 -10.29 -2.50 -11.37
C ASN A 116 -10.45 -2.66 -9.85
N LEU A 117 -9.81 -3.68 -9.31
CA LEU A 117 -9.80 -4.01 -7.87
C LEU A 117 -8.79 -3.17 -7.07
N LEU A 118 -8.09 -2.23 -7.71
CA LEU A 118 -7.10 -1.37 -7.05
C LEU A 118 -7.54 0.10 -7.10
N MET A 119 -8.83 0.35 -7.36
CA MET A 119 -9.40 1.69 -7.45
C MET A 119 -9.44 2.39 -6.10
N GLY A 120 -9.24 3.71 -6.14
CA GLY A 120 -9.46 4.61 -5.02
C GLY A 120 -8.59 4.29 -3.81
N HIS A 121 -9.02 4.71 -2.63
CA HIS A 121 -8.18 4.64 -1.42
C HIS A 121 -8.14 3.26 -0.75
N LEU A 122 -9.04 2.34 -1.15
CA LEU A 122 -9.15 1.02 -0.53
C LEU A 122 -8.18 0.00 -1.14
N TRP A 123 -7.40 0.38 -2.16
CA TRP A 123 -6.34 -0.43 -2.77
C TRP A 123 -5.45 -1.11 -1.73
N TYR A 124 -5.13 -0.38 -0.65
CA TYR A 124 -4.27 -0.86 0.43
C TYR A 124 -4.83 -2.12 1.13
N LEU A 125 -6.15 -2.29 1.23
CA LEU A 125 -6.77 -3.50 1.82
C LEU A 125 -6.48 -4.75 0.97
N VAL A 126 -6.50 -4.59 -0.36
CA VAL A 126 -6.17 -5.68 -1.29
C VAL A 126 -4.70 -6.06 -1.15
N TYR A 127 -3.80 -5.09 -1.09
CA TYR A 127 -2.38 -5.36 -0.83
C TYR A 127 -2.16 -6.00 0.54
N LEU A 128 -2.81 -5.53 1.60
CA LEU A 128 -2.72 -6.17 2.91
C LEU A 128 -3.10 -7.65 2.87
N PHE A 129 -4.15 -8.00 2.14
CA PHE A 129 -4.55 -9.38 1.95
C PHE A 129 -3.52 -10.17 1.13
N LEU A 130 -3.08 -9.64 -0.01
CA LEU A 130 -2.08 -10.28 -0.87
C LEU A 130 -0.76 -10.52 -0.13
N PHE A 131 -0.22 -9.49 0.52
CA PHE A 131 0.99 -9.63 1.35
C PHE A 131 0.78 -10.63 2.48
N SER A 132 -0.40 -10.66 3.12
CA SER A 132 -0.69 -11.67 4.14
C SER A 132 -0.65 -13.10 3.58
N MET A 133 -1.10 -13.31 2.34
CA MET A 133 -1.04 -14.63 1.68
C MET A 133 0.39 -15.01 1.27
N VAL A 134 1.13 -14.07 0.69
CA VAL A 134 2.51 -14.28 0.23
C VAL A 134 3.47 -14.46 1.40
N LEU A 135 3.28 -13.74 2.50
CA LEU A 135 4.12 -13.83 3.69
C LEU A 135 3.75 -15.02 4.59
N LEU A 136 2.56 -15.60 4.45
CA LEU A 136 2.15 -16.77 5.22
C LEU A 136 3.14 -17.95 5.15
N PRO A 137 3.61 -18.41 3.96
CA PRO A 137 4.61 -19.47 3.89
C PRO A 137 5.94 -19.05 4.52
N LEU A 138 6.35 -17.78 4.36
CA LEU A 138 7.55 -17.25 4.99
C LEU A 138 7.45 -17.31 6.51
N PHE A 139 6.35 -16.83 7.10
CA PHE A 139 6.16 -16.90 8.55
C PHE A 139 6.03 -18.33 9.06
N ALA A 140 5.42 -19.23 8.29
CA ALA A 140 5.37 -20.64 8.63
C ALA A 140 6.77 -21.27 8.65
N TYR A 141 7.64 -20.89 7.72
CA TYR A 141 9.04 -21.32 7.71
C TYR A 141 9.83 -20.74 8.88
N LEU A 142 9.68 -19.45 9.17
CA LEU A 142 10.36 -18.79 10.28
C LEU A 142 9.99 -19.36 11.67
N GLY A 143 8.82 -20.00 11.78
CA GLY A 143 8.41 -20.72 12.99
C GLY A 143 9.15 -22.03 13.25
N THR A 144 9.83 -22.61 12.25
CA THR A 144 10.59 -23.88 12.36
C THR A 144 11.94 -23.68 13.06
N GLU A 145 12.60 -24.78 13.48
CA GLU A 145 13.94 -24.70 14.10
C GLU A 145 14.98 -24.07 13.14
N SER A 146 14.93 -24.41 11.86
CA SER A 146 15.80 -23.81 10.83
C SER A 146 15.52 -22.31 10.66
N GLY A 147 14.25 -21.92 10.67
CA GLY A 147 13.84 -20.51 10.62
C GLY A 147 14.32 -19.72 11.84
N ARG A 148 14.20 -20.28 13.05
CA ARG A 148 14.70 -19.66 14.29
C ARG A 148 16.22 -19.50 14.29
N SER A 149 16.95 -20.49 13.75
CA SER A 149 18.40 -20.41 13.57
C SER A 149 18.81 -19.33 12.56
N LEU A 150 18.04 -19.16 11.47
CA LEU A 150 18.24 -18.04 10.55
C LEU A 150 18.03 -16.70 11.25
N ILE A 151 16.95 -16.56 12.04
CA ILE A 151 16.67 -15.34 12.81
C ILE A 151 17.81 -15.03 13.76
N SER A 152 18.35 -16.01 14.49
CA SER A 152 19.46 -15.76 15.44
C SER A 152 20.76 -15.36 14.72
N ARG A 153 21.05 -15.93 13.54
CA ARG A 153 22.18 -15.51 12.70
C ARG A 153 22.04 -14.07 12.21
N VAL A 154 20.84 -13.71 11.75
CA VAL A 154 20.57 -12.34 11.31
C VAL A 154 20.63 -11.37 12.49
N ALA A 155 20.06 -11.73 13.64
CA ALA A 155 20.11 -10.92 14.85
C ALA A 155 21.56 -10.66 15.32
N SER A 156 22.39 -11.70 15.39
CA SER A 156 23.80 -11.58 15.75
C SER A 156 24.65 -10.78 14.74
N LEU A 157 24.21 -10.66 13.49
CA LEU A 157 24.80 -9.73 12.53
C LEU A 157 24.45 -8.28 12.90
N PHE A 158 23.19 -8.02 13.26
CA PHE A 158 22.69 -6.68 13.63
C PHE A 158 23.09 -6.22 15.03
N GLU A 159 23.50 -7.13 15.91
CA GLU A 159 24.11 -6.80 17.22
C GLU A 159 25.48 -6.13 17.08
N LYS A 160 26.15 -6.26 15.93
CA LYS A 160 27.46 -5.65 15.69
C LYS A 160 27.31 -4.16 15.38
N THR A 161 28.08 -3.33 16.10
CA THR A 161 28.16 -1.88 15.85
C THR A 161 28.53 -1.61 14.39
N GLY A 162 27.63 -0.95 13.65
CA GLY A 162 27.83 -0.61 12.24
C GLY A 162 27.08 -1.48 11.22
N ALA A 163 26.44 -2.58 11.64
CA ALA A 163 25.60 -3.39 10.74
C ALA A 163 24.40 -2.62 10.18
N VAL A 164 23.98 -1.53 10.83
CA VAL A 164 22.94 -0.61 10.33
C VAL A 164 23.36 0.06 9.01
N PHE A 165 24.66 0.30 8.79
CA PHE A 165 25.16 0.82 7.51
C PHE A 165 25.08 -0.19 6.37
N LEU A 166 24.82 -1.47 6.66
CA LEU A 166 24.55 -2.45 5.61
C LEU A 166 23.26 -2.10 4.84
N PHE A 167 22.30 -1.38 5.46
CA PHE A 167 21.10 -0.90 4.78
C PHE A 167 21.35 0.32 3.89
N SER A 168 22.46 1.05 4.06
CA SER A 168 22.81 2.12 3.12
C SER A 168 23.39 1.58 1.81
N LEU A 169 23.86 0.33 1.78
CA LEU A 169 24.42 -0.30 0.57
C LEU A 169 23.38 -0.48 -0.54
N PRO A 170 22.20 -1.07 -0.31
CA PRO A 170 21.14 -1.16 -1.32
C PRO A 170 20.67 0.21 -1.81
N VAL A 171 20.59 1.19 -0.90
CA VAL A 171 20.19 2.57 -1.24
C VAL A 171 21.25 3.25 -2.09
N ALA A 172 22.53 3.15 -1.71
CA ALA A 172 23.65 3.68 -2.48
C ALA A 172 23.75 3.00 -3.86
N LEU A 173 23.52 1.69 -3.93
CA LEU A 173 23.55 0.93 -5.18
C LEU A 173 22.38 1.31 -6.09
N LEU A 174 21.18 1.49 -5.54
CA LEU A 174 20.03 2.04 -6.27
C LEU A 174 20.31 3.45 -6.79
N LEU A 175 20.89 4.32 -5.97
CA LEU A 175 21.24 5.68 -6.39
C LEU A 175 22.25 5.68 -7.53
N VAL A 176 23.25 4.80 -7.49
CA VAL A 176 24.23 4.65 -8.59
C VAL A 176 23.57 4.07 -9.84
N MET A 177 22.66 3.10 -9.72
CA MET A 177 21.98 2.50 -10.87
C MET A 177 20.94 3.41 -11.52
N LEU A 178 20.33 4.31 -10.75
CA LEU A 178 19.34 5.29 -11.22
C LEU A 178 19.97 6.63 -11.63
N ASP A 179 21.28 6.80 -11.43
CA ASP A 179 22.01 7.99 -11.87
C ASP A 179 22.16 7.96 -13.40
N PRO A 180 21.54 8.93 -14.12
CA PRO A 180 21.59 9.00 -15.58
C PRO A 180 23.00 9.19 -16.15
N SER A 181 23.97 9.57 -15.31
CA SER A 181 25.36 9.76 -15.70
C SER A 181 26.20 8.47 -15.69
N THR A 182 25.62 7.35 -15.23
CA THR A 182 26.29 6.05 -15.21
C THR A 182 25.82 5.15 -16.37
N PRO A 183 26.66 4.19 -16.84
CA PRO A 183 26.29 3.30 -17.96
C PRO A 183 25.05 2.43 -17.70
N ALA A 184 24.61 2.31 -16.45
CA ALA A 184 23.45 1.52 -16.05
C ALA A 184 22.13 2.33 -16.01
N GLY A 185 22.20 3.66 -15.86
CA GLY A 185 21.06 4.56 -15.76
C GLY A 185 20.67 5.26 -17.08
N ASP A 186 21.40 4.98 -18.16
CA ASP A 186 21.17 5.59 -19.47
C ASP A 186 19.92 5.00 -20.15
N ALA A 187 18.76 5.58 -19.85
CA ALA A 187 17.47 5.23 -20.44
C ALA A 187 17.33 5.59 -21.93
N THR A 188 18.39 6.06 -22.60
CA THR A 188 18.36 6.41 -24.04
C THR A 188 18.72 5.25 -24.97
N ARG A 189 18.87 4.02 -24.45
CA ARG A 189 19.19 2.81 -25.25
C ARG A 189 18.01 1.91 -25.63
N TYR A 190 16.76 2.35 -25.48
CA TYR A 190 15.58 1.65 -26.03
C TYR A 190 14.59 2.63 -26.67
#